data_AF-A0A1E1WLH1-F1
#
_entry.id   AF-A0A1E1WLH1-F1
#
_cell.length_a   1.000
_cell.length_b   1.000
_cell.length_c   1.000
_cell.angle_alpha   90.00
_cell.angle_beta   90.00
_cell.angle_gamma   90.00
#
_symmetry.space_group_name_H-M   'P 1'
#
loop_
_entity.id
_entity.type
_entity.pdbx_description
1 polymer ?
#
loop_
_entity_poly.entity_id
_entity_poly.type
_entity_poly.pdbx_seq_one_letter_code
_entity_poly.pdbx_strand_id
1 'polypeptide(L)'
;RLLERLLDYRAVMQGAEHRDKRMAATVNLLNFYKNEIDRKEMYLRYVYKLHDLHIASDNFVEAGCTLLLYAETLSWESDQIGVDPEYPDTPEWKRKEAIYNQVLQYFDRGKCWEKGLPLLRELATLYEVKLCDYGRLASCLRTHATFLDSILQQLRPEPEYFRVGFYGKGCPLFV
;
A
#
# COMPACT_ATOMS: atom_id res chain seq x y z
N ARG A 1 25.45 -2.27 -9.53
CA ARG A 1 24.30 -2.48 -8.62
C ARG A 1 23.05 -1.68 -9.01
N LEU A 2 22.96 -0.35 -8.81
CA LEU A 2 21.75 0.42 -9.22
C LEU A 2 21.44 0.30 -10.72
N LEU A 3 22.45 0.48 -11.58
CA LEU A 3 22.29 0.44 -13.03
C LEU A 3 21.79 -0.94 -13.51
N GLU A 4 22.33 -2.02 -12.94
CA GLU A 4 21.91 -3.39 -13.27
C GLU A 4 20.44 -3.62 -12.92
N ARG A 5 20.01 -3.21 -11.72
CA ARG A 5 18.60 -3.33 -11.31
C ARG A 5 17.64 -2.50 -12.18
N LEU A 6 18.08 -1.31 -12.62
CA LEU A 6 17.30 -0.49 -13.55
C LEU A 6 17.24 -1.09 -14.96
N LEU A 7 18.32 -1.73 -15.41
CA LEU A 7 18.36 -2.44 -16.69
C LEU A 7 17.47 -3.68 -16.65
N ASP A 8 17.52 -4.47 -15.57
CA ASP A 8 16.63 -5.61 -15.34
C ASP A 8 15.15 -5.16 -15.36
N TYR A 9 14.84 -4.08 -14.64
CA TYR A 9 13.51 -3.50 -14.62
C TYR A 9 13.05 -3.04 -16.00
N ARG A 10 13.91 -2.34 -16.75
CA ARG A 10 13.61 -1.88 -18.10
C ARG A 10 13.34 -3.05 -19.04
N ALA A 11 14.13 -4.11 -18.98
CA ALA A 11 13.95 -5.31 -19.78
C ALA A 11 12.59 -5.97 -19.50
N VAL A 12 12.21 -6.09 -18.23
CA VAL A 12 10.91 -6.65 -17.81
C VAL A 12 9.74 -5.76 -18.24
N MET A 13 9.88 -4.44 -18.20
CA MET A 13 8.82 -3.51 -18.59
C MET A 13 8.64 -3.37 -20.11
N GLN A 14 9.67 -3.68 -20.91
CA GLN A 14 9.63 -3.63 -22.38
C GLN A 14 9.26 -4.97 -23.02
N GLY A 15 9.45 -6.08 -22.31
CA GLY A 15 9.03 -7.40 -22.79
C GLY A 15 7.51 -7.54 -22.83
N ALA A 16 7.01 -8.40 -23.72
CA ALA A 16 5.59 -8.79 -23.79
C ALA A 16 5.14 -9.66 -22.60
N GLU A 17 5.95 -9.77 -21.54
CA GLU A 17 5.79 -10.74 -20.46
C GLU A 17 4.91 -10.26 -19.28
N HIS A 18 4.43 -11.28 -18.56
CA HIS A 18 3.35 -11.31 -17.58
C HIS A 18 3.42 -10.27 -16.44
N ARG A 19 2.24 -9.88 -15.94
CA ARG A 19 2.03 -8.87 -14.87
C ARG A 19 2.85 -9.18 -13.61
N ASP A 20 3.02 -10.45 -13.28
CA ASP A 20 3.74 -10.91 -12.08
C ASP A 20 5.23 -10.55 -12.10
N LYS A 21 5.87 -10.66 -13.27
CA LYS A 21 7.27 -10.25 -13.44
C LYS A 21 7.43 -8.74 -13.23
N ARG A 22 6.46 -7.94 -13.70
CA ARG A 22 6.44 -6.48 -13.50
C ARG A 22 6.27 -6.11 -12.02
N MET A 23 5.39 -6.80 -11.29
CA MET A 23 5.22 -6.62 -9.86
C MET A 23 6.50 -6.98 -9.10
N ALA A 24 7.07 -8.16 -9.34
CA ALA A 24 8.31 -8.61 -8.70
C ALA A 24 9.50 -7.67 -8.96
N ALA A 25 9.67 -7.22 -10.20
CA ALA A 25 10.71 -6.25 -10.54
C ALA A 25 10.50 -4.89 -9.85
N THR A 26 9.25 -4.46 -9.70
CA THR A 26 8.91 -3.21 -9.00
C THR A 26 9.21 -3.33 -7.50
N VAL A 27 8.86 -4.45 -6.86
CA VAL A 27 9.19 -4.73 -5.45
C VAL A 27 10.71 -4.76 -5.22
N ASN A 28 11.47 -5.37 -6.13
CA ASN A 28 12.93 -5.39 -6.05
C ASN A 28 13.54 -3.99 -6.07
N LEU A 29 13.04 -3.10 -6.94
CA LEU A 29 13.48 -1.70 -6.95
C LEU A 29 13.04 -0.95 -5.70
N LEU A 30 11.81 -1.16 -5.24
CA LEU A 30 11.28 -0.53 -4.02
C LEU A 30 12.15 -0.86 -2.81
N ASN A 31 12.51 -2.15 -2.62
CA ASN A 31 13.42 -2.59 -1.56
C ASN A 31 14.82 -1.98 -1.71
N PHE A 32 15.33 -1.89 -2.93
CA PHE A 32 16.64 -1.29 -3.20
C PHE A 32 16.67 0.21 -2.85
N TYR A 33 15.65 0.98 -3.24
CA TYR A 33 15.57 2.40 -2.91
C TYR A 33 15.36 2.66 -1.41
N LYS A 34 14.64 1.77 -0.72
CA LYS A 34 14.44 1.84 0.74
C LYS A 34 15.72 1.53 1.51
N ASN A 35 16.42 0.45 1.15
CA ASN A 35 17.48 -0.12 1.99
C ASN A 35 18.90 0.30 1.58
N GLU A 36 19.15 0.57 0.30
CA GLU A 36 20.52 0.80 -0.20
C GLU A 36 20.82 2.26 -0.56
N ILE A 37 19.80 3.07 -0.88
CA ILE A 37 20.00 4.43 -1.42
C ILE A 37 19.34 5.53 -0.57
N ASP A 38 18.34 5.20 0.25
CA ASP A 38 17.57 6.15 1.07
C ASP A 38 17.03 7.37 0.28
N ARG A 39 16.62 7.14 -0.98
CA ARG A 39 16.00 8.16 -1.83
C ARG A 39 14.47 8.09 -1.70
N LYS A 40 13.92 8.80 -0.72
CA LYS A 40 12.48 8.83 -0.40
C LYS A 40 11.56 9.13 -1.58
N GLU A 41 11.93 10.07 -2.45
CA GLU A 41 11.13 10.45 -3.64
C GLU A 41 11.00 9.29 -4.64
N MET A 42 12.12 8.62 -4.94
CA MET A 42 12.11 7.46 -5.84
C MET A 42 11.37 6.29 -5.22
N TYR A 43 11.54 6.06 -3.92
CA TYR A 43 10.77 5.06 -3.18
C TYR A 43 9.26 5.30 -3.32
N LEU A 44 8.80 6.52 -3.05
CA LEU A 44 7.39 6.90 -3.18
C LEU A 44 6.86 6.67 -4.61
N ARG A 45 7.65 7.04 -5.62
CA ARG A 45 7.28 6.80 -7.03
C ARG A 45 7.07 5.32 -7.34
N TYR A 46 7.90 4.43 -6.80
CA TYR A 46 7.73 2.99 -6.98
C TYR A 46 6.61 2.39 -6.12
N VAL A 47 6.28 2.99 -4.98
CA VAL A 47 5.07 2.64 -4.20
C VAL A 47 3.82 2.87 -5.04
N TYR A 48 3.64 4.06 -5.60
CA TYR A 48 2.47 4.37 -6.46
C TYR A 48 2.44 3.48 -7.70
N LYS A 49 3.59 3.23 -8.32
CA LYS A 49 3.66 2.35 -9.49
C LYS A 49 3.28 0.90 -9.17
N LEU A 50 3.65 0.40 -8.00
CA LEU A 50 3.24 -0.93 -7.53
C LEU A 50 1.75 -0.96 -7.20
N HIS A 51 1.25 0.08 -6.54
CA HIS A 51 -0.18 0.26 -6.26
C HIS A 51 -1.01 0.20 -7.56
N ASP A 52 -0.61 0.90 -8.61
CA ASP A 52 -1.32 0.91 -9.90
C ASP A 52 -1.34 -0.48 -10.56
N LEU A 53 -0.25 -1.25 -10.42
CA LEU A 53 -0.20 -2.63 -10.90
C LEU A 53 -1.17 -3.53 -10.13
N HIS A 54 -1.31 -3.35 -8.81
CA HIS A 54 -2.28 -4.08 -8.00
C HIS A 54 -3.72 -3.72 -8.36
N ILE A 55 -4.03 -2.43 -8.55
CA ILE A 55 -5.36 -1.99 -8.98
C ILE A 55 -5.70 -2.54 -10.36
N ALA A 56 -4.77 -2.50 -11.31
CA ALA A 56 -4.97 -3.08 -12.64
C ALA A 56 -5.13 -4.62 -12.65
N SER A 57 -4.89 -5.27 -11.52
CA SER A 57 -5.05 -6.71 -11.33
C SER A 57 -6.15 -7.06 -10.32
N ASP A 58 -6.97 -6.08 -9.93
CA ASP A 58 -8.04 -6.21 -8.92
C ASP A 58 -7.54 -6.74 -7.54
N ASN A 59 -6.25 -6.56 -7.25
CA ASN A 59 -5.61 -6.97 -6.00
C ASN A 59 -5.75 -5.87 -4.94
N PHE A 60 -6.99 -5.57 -4.50
CA PHE A 60 -7.26 -4.43 -3.60
C PHE A 60 -6.54 -4.51 -2.26
N VAL A 61 -6.47 -5.69 -1.64
CA VAL A 61 -5.78 -5.85 -0.35
C VAL A 61 -4.30 -5.50 -0.47
N GLU A 62 -3.65 -5.96 -1.53
CA GLU A 62 -2.23 -5.67 -1.78
C GLU A 62 -1.99 -4.21 -2.18
N ALA A 63 -2.93 -3.60 -2.92
CA ALA A 63 -2.90 -2.17 -3.21
C ALA A 63 -2.96 -1.34 -1.90
N GLY A 64 -3.84 -1.71 -0.97
CA GLY A 64 -3.94 -1.10 0.35
C GLY A 64 -2.68 -1.29 1.18
N CYS A 65 -2.14 -2.51 1.25
CA CYS A 65 -0.89 -2.80 1.93
C CYS A 65 0.30 -2.02 1.32
N THR A 66 0.32 -1.84 0.00
CA THR A 66 1.36 -1.05 -0.68
C THR A 66 1.31 0.42 -0.28
N LEU A 67 0.13 1.03 -0.22
CA LEU A 67 -0.02 2.42 0.24
C LEU A 67 0.32 2.59 1.72
N LEU A 68 0.08 1.58 2.56
CA LEU A 68 0.51 1.61 3.96
C LEU A 68 2.03 1.74 4.10
N LEU A 69 2.82 1.17 3.18
CA LEU A 69 4.27 1.35 3.16
C LEU A 69 4.69 2.82 3.03
N TYR A 70 3.87 3.66 2.40
CA TYR A 70 4.07 5.11 2.37
C TYR A 70 3.53 5.76 3.64
N ALA A 71 2.33 5.39 4.07
CA ALA A 71 1.71 5.97 5.27
C ALA A 71 2.54 5.75 6.55
N GLU A 72 3.29 4.64 6.65
CA GLU A 72 4.24 4.35 7.72
C GLU A 72 5.40 5.35 7.77
N THR A 73 5.76 5.97 6.64
CA THR A 73 6.81 7.00 6.58
C THR A 73 6.33 8.39 7.00
N LEU A 74 5.00 8.57 7.10
CA LEU A 74 4.36 9.84 7.44
C LEU A 74 4.07 9.95 8.94
N SER A 75 4.18 11.17 9.47
CA SER A 75 3.86 11.48 10.86
C SER A 75 2.48 12.14 11.02
N TRP A 76 1.78 11.80 12.11
CA TRP A 76 0.55 12.47 12.54
C TRP A 76 0.78 13.82 13.24
N GLU A 77 2.04 14.23 13.42
CA GLU A 77 2.45 15.46 14.14
C GLU A 77 3.17 16.45 13.24
N SER A 78 3.50 16.04 12.02
CA SER A 78 4.28 16.84 11.10
C SER A 78 3.37 17.64 10.17
N ASP A 79 3.58 18.95 10.16
CA ASP A 79 3.00 19.86 9.17
C ASP A 79 3.92 20.08 7.96
N GLN A 80 4.94 19.23 7.78
CA GLN A 80 5.83 19.34 6.63
C GLN A 80 5.06 19.12 5.33
N ILE A 81 5.28 20.02 4.38
CA ILE A 81 4.84 19.87 3.00
C ILE A 81 5.93 19.07 2.30
N GLY A 82 5.53 17.96 1.66
CA GLY A 82 6.46 16.94 1.19
C GLY A 82 6.52 16.81 -0.32
N VAL A 83 7.31 15.82 -0.75
CA VAL A 83 7.65 15.53 -2.15
C VAL A 83 6.57 14.69 -2.87
N ASP A 84 5.36 14.63 -2.33
CA ASP A 84 4.31 13.79 -2.91
C ASP A 84 3.66 14.50 -4.11
N PRO A 85 3.80 13.99 -5.35
CA PRO A 85 3.21 14.63 -6.52
C PRO A 85 1.67 14.60 -6.52
N GLU A 86 1.03 13.66 -5.82
CA GLU A 86 -0.43 13.63 -5.71
C GLU A 86 -0.96 14.69 -4.71
N TYR A 87 -0.09 15.17 -3.83
CA TYR A 87 -0.45 15.97 -2.66
C TYR A 87 0.57 17.10 -2.38
N PRO A 88 0.86 17.98 -3.35
CA PRO A 88 2.01 18.87 -3.33
C PRO A 88 1.99 19.94 -2.21
N ASP A 89 0.80 20.36 -1.78
CA ASP A 89 0.63 21.47 -0.81
C ASP A 89 -0.06 21.04 0.50
N THR A 90 -0.06 19.74 0.80
CA THR A 90 -0.74 19.21 1.98
C THR A 90 0.23 18.73 3.06
N PRO A 91 -0.06 19.03 4.35
CA PRO A 91 0.77 18.57 5.46
C PRO A 91 0.77 17.05 5.55
N GLU A 92 1.86 16.47 6.10
CA GLU A 92 2.03 15.02 6.21
C GLU A 92 0.85 14.32 6.89
N TRP A 93 0.34 14.87 8.00
CA TRP A 93 -0.76 14.24 8.72
C TRP A 93 -2.04 14.15 7.87
N LYS A 94 -2.32 15.16 7.04
CA LYS A 94 -3.51 15.19 6.17
C LYS A 94 -3.35 14.25 4.97
N ARG A 95 -2.13 14.12 4.44
CA ARG A 95 -1.81 13.08 3.45
C ARG A 95 -1.99 11.69 4.03
N LYS A 96 -1.50 11.46 5.26
CA LYS A 96 -1.65 10.18 5.96
C LYS A 96 -3.13 9.85 6.21
N GLU A 97 -3.94 10.83 6.60
CA GLU A 97 -5.39 10.70 6.72
C GLU A 97 -6.04 10.27 5.40
N ALA A 98 -5.70 10.94 4.29
CA ALA A 98 -6.23 10.61 2.96
C ALA A 98 -5.87 9.17 2.55
N ILE A 99 -4.61 8.78 2.74
CA ILE A 99 -4.13 7.42 2.43
C ILE A 99 -4.85 6.39 3.29
N TYR A 100 -5.00 6.61 4.60
CA TYR A 100 -5.72 5.68 5.47
C TYR A 100 -7.17 5.49 5.01
N ASN A 101 -7.86 6.57 4.66
CA ASN A 101 -9.23 6.48 4.14
C ASN A 101 -9.32 5.70 2.83
N GLN A 102 -8.34 5.87 1.93
CA GLN A 102 -8.25 5.11 0.68
C GLN A 102 -7.95 3.62 0.93
N VAL A 103 -7.01 3.32 1.83
CA VAL A 103 -6.68 1.95 2.23
C VAL A 103 -7.89 1.23 2.84
N LEU A 104 -8.68 1.93 3.67
CA LEU A 104 -9.90 1.36 4.25
C LEU A 104 -10.92 0.97 3.19
N GLN A 105 -11.08 1.78 2.13
CA GLN A 105 -11.94 1.42 1.00
C GLN A 105 -11.44 0.17 0.25
N TYR A 106 -10.12 0.03 0.10
CA TYR A 106 -9.53 -1.16 -0.52
C TYR A 106 -9.67 -2.41 0.34
N PHE A 107 -9.52 -2.29 1.66
CA PHE A 107 -9.74 -3.41 2.57
C PHE A 107 -11.20 -3.83 2.63
N ASP A 108 -12.14 -2.89 2.55
CA ASP A 108 -13.56 -3.21 2.43
C ASP A 108 -13.85 -3.97 1.12
N ARG A 109 -13.37 -3.46 -0.01
CA ARG A 109 -13.53 -4.12 -1.33
C ARG A 109 -12.84 -5.49 -1.39
N GLY A 110 -11.69 -5.62 -0.73
CA GLY A 110 -10.93 -6.86 -0.60
C GLY A 110 -11.40 -7.80 0.51
N LYS A 111 -12.45 -7.44 1.25
CA LYS A 111 -12.99 -8.21 2.40
C LYS A 111 -11.94 -8.56 3.46
N CYS A 112 -10.97 -7.67 3.66
CA CYS A 112 -9.88 -7.80 4.63
C CYS A 112 -10.04 -6.76 5.76
N TRP A 113 -11.22 -6.76 6.37
CA TRP A 113 -11.63 -5.77 7.37
C TRP A 113 -10.74 -5.77 8.62
N GLU A 114 -10.17 -6.91 9.01
CA GLU A 114 -9.31 -7.04 10.19
C GLU A 114 -8.08 -6.15 10.10
N LYS A 115 -7.50 -5.99 8.91
CA LYS A 115 -6.37 -5.09 8.68
C LYS A 115 -6.77 -3.61 8.77
N GLY A 116 -8.03 -3.29 8.57
CA GLY A 116 -8.56 -1.93 8.69
C GLY A 116 -8.89 -1.50 10.12
N LEU A 117 -9.18 -2.44 11.03
CA LEU A 117 -9.57 -2.11 12.42
C LEU A 117 -8.49 -1.29 13.18
N PRO A 118 -7.19 -1.62 13.12
CA PRO A 118 -6.15 -0.80 13.76
C PRO A 118 -6.09 0.62 13.18
N LEU A 119 -6.25 0.77 11.86
CA LEU A 119 -6.23 2.06 11.18
C LEU A 119 -7.39 2.95 11.63
N LEU A 120 -8.60 2.37 11.76
CA LEU A 120 -9.77 3.07 12.28
C LEU A 120 -9.58 3.53 13.73
N ARG A 121 -8.90 2.75 14.58
CA ARG A 121 -8.59 3.14 15.96
C ARG A 121 -7.60 4.30 16.02
N GLU A 122 -6.60 4.30 15.15
CA GLU A 122 -5.68 5.45 15.01
C GLU A 122 -6.43 6.71 14.54
N LEU A 123 -7.28 6.59 13.51
CA LEU A 123 -8.10 7.71 13.04
C LEU A 123 -9.08 8.22 14.10
N ALA A 124 -9.69 7.32 14.88
CA ALA A 124 -10.57 7.72 15.97
C ALA A 124 -9.81 8.56 17.01
N THR A 125 -8.61 8.11 17.41
CA THR A 125 -7.74 8.87 18.32
C THR A 125 -7.38 10.25 17.74
N LEU A 126 -7.08 10.32 16.44
CA LEU A 126 -6.80 11.59 15.75
C LEU A 126 -8.00 12.55 15.82
N TYR A 127 -9.20 12.07 15.45
CA TYR A 127 -10.41 12.89 15.41
C TYR A 127 -10.87 13.32 16.80
N GLU A 128 -10.69 12.48 17.82
CA GLU A 128 -11.08 12.79 19.20
C GLU A 128 -10.09 13.73 19.89
N VAL A 129 -8.79 13.43 19.83
CA VAL A 129 -7.78 14.09 20.68
C VAL A 129 -7.15 15.30 19.99
N LYS A 130 -6.86 15.21 18.69
CA LYS A 130 -6.12 16.27 17.98
C LYS A 130 -7.03 17.26 17.27
N LEU A 131 -8.04 16.77 16.56
CA LEU A 131 -8.89 17.61 15.71
C LEU A 131 -10.21 18.03 16.39
N CYS A 132 -10.63 17.31 17.43
CA CYS A 132 -11.94 17.47 18.07
C CYS A 132 -13.12 17.45 17.05
N ASP A 133 -12.98 16.70 15.95
CA ASP A 133 -13.99 16.55 14.90
C ASP A 133 -14.87 15.34 15.20
N TYR A 134 -15.90 15.56 16.01
CA TYR A 134 -16.84 14.51 16.40
C TYR A 134 -17.69 13.99 15.24
N GLY A 135 -17.85 14.77 14.16
CA GLY A 135 -18.58 14.34 12.97
C GLY A 135 -17.82 13.23 12.24
N ARG A 136 -16.52 13.44 12.01
CA ARG A 136 -15.63 12.41 11.44
C ARG A 136 -15.44 11.24 12.39
N LEU A 137 -15.33 11.50 13.70
CA LEU A 137 -15.25 10.43 14.70
C LEU A 137 -16.48 9.51 14.64
N ALA A 138 -17.68 10.07 14.60
CA ALA A 138 -18.90 9.29 14.48
C ALA A 138 -18.93 8.45 13.20
N SER A 139 -18.46 9.00 12.07
CA SER A 139 -18.33 8.24 10.83
C SER A 139 -17.32 7.10 10.96
N CYS A 140 -16.14 7.36 11.56
CA CYS A 140 -15.10 6.37 11.78
C CYS A 140 -15.59 5.19 12.65
N LEU A 141 -16.28 5.49 13.75
CA LEU A 141 -16.84 4.47 14.64
C LEU A 141 -17.94 3.65 13.96
N ARG A 142 -18.77 4.27 13.11
CA ARG A 142 -19.74 3.52 12.29
C ARG A 142 -19.05 2.55 11.35
N THR A 143 -18.01 3.00 10.63
CA THR A 143 -17.22 2.11 9.76
C THR A 143 -16.58 0.97 10.55
N HIS A 144 -16.06 1.25 11.75
CA HIS A 144 -15.49 0.23 12.63
C HIS A 144 -16.54 -0.82 13.04
N ALA A 145 -17.76 -0.41 13.38
CA ALA A 145 -18.86 -1.33 13.65
C ALA A 145 -19.21 -2.18 12.41
N THR A 146 -19.36 -1.53 11.23
CA THR A 146 -19.64 -2.22 9.97
C THR A 146 -18.58 -3.27 9.64
N PHE A 147 -17.29 -2.98 9.88
CA PHE A 147 -16.21 -3.93 9.66
C PHE A 147 -16.30 -5.14 10.59
N LEU A 148 -16.59 -4.93 11.88
CA LEU A 148 -16.80 -6.03 12.82
C LEU A 148 -18.00 -6.90 12.44
N ASP A 149 -19.12 -6.29 12.06
CA ASP A 149 -20.30 -7.00 11.58
C ASP A 149 -19.98 -7.80 10.32
N SER A 150 -19.22 -7.21 9.39
CA SER A 150 -18.86 -7.85 8.13
C SER A 150 -17.93 -9.05 8.33
N ILE A 151 -17.00 -8.98 9.29
CA ILE A 151 -16.14 -10.11 9.67
C ILE A 151 -16.97 -11.30 10.17
N LEU A 152 -18.04 -11.05 10.93
CA LEU A 152 -18.88 -12.09 11.53
C LEU A 152 -19.93 -12.63 10.56
N GLN A 153 -20.51 -11.76 9.72
CA GLN A 153 -21.71 -12.08 8.94
C GLN A 153 -21.41 -12.42 7.48
N GLN A 154 -20.34 -11.90 6.89
CA GLN A 154 -20.03 -12.15 5.48
C GLN A 154 -19.16 -13.40 5.31
N LEU A 155 -19.62 -14.30 4.45
CA LEU A 155 -18.84 -15.45 4.02
C LEU A 155 -17.66 -15.01 3.14
N ARG A 156 -16.46 -15.47 3.48
CA ARG A 156 -15.24 -15.32 2.69
C ARG A 156 -14.79 -16.68 2.17
N PRO A 157 -14.47 -16.82 0.87
CA PRO A 157 -13.82 -18.04 0.37
C PRO A 157 -12.51 -18.25 1.11
N GLU A 158 -12.22 -19.50 1.49
CA GLU A 158 -10.91 -19.82 2.06
C GLU A 158 -9.82 -19.61 0.99
N PRO A 159 -8.73 -18.89 1.31
CA PRO A 159 -7.65 -18.67 0.37
C PRO A 159 -6.89 -19.99 0.10
N GLU A 160 -6.63 -20.26 -1.18
CA GLU A 160 -5.79 -21.38 -1.61
C GLU A 160 -4.33 -20.93 -1.73
N TYR A 161 -3.41 -21.71 -1.16
CA TYR A 161 -1.98 -21.43 -1.21
C TYR A 161 -1.25 -22.51 -2.01
N PHE A 162 -0.41 -22.09 -2.96
CA PHE A 162 0.34 -22.99 -3.83
C PHE A 162 1.84 -22.87 -3.57
N ARG A 163 2.54 -24.00 -3.58
CA ARG A 163 3.99 -24.04 -3.59
C ARG A 163 4.49 -24.13 -5.03
N VAL A 164 5.20 -23.11 -5.49
CA VAL A 164 5.79 -23.05 -6.83
C VAL A 164 7.32 -23.18 -6.72
N GLY A 165 7.91 -24.12 -7.47
CA GLY A 165 9.35 -24.33 -7.54
C GLY A 165 9.90 -24.02 -8.93
N PHE A 166 10.96 -23.21 -8.99
CA PHE A 166 11.64 -22.87 -10.23
C PHE A 166 12.95 -23.66 -10.32
N TYR A 167 13.09 -24.50 -11.34
CA TYR A 167 14.24 -25.39 -11.51
C TYR A 167 14.89 -25.21 -12.90
N GLY A 168 16.22 -25.05 -12.92
CA GLY A 168 17.02 -24.99 -14.15
C GLY A 168 17.88 -23.72 -14.25
N LYS A 169 18.92 -23.78 -15.11
CA LYS A 169 19.91 -22.69 -15.27
C LYS A 169 19.36 -21.41 -15.94
N GLY A 170 18.18 -21.48 -16.53
CA GLY A 170 17.50 -20.33 -17.15
C GLY A 170 16.49 -19.63 -16.25
N CYS A 171 16.34 -20.07 -14.99
CA CYS A 171 15.48 -19.40 -14.03
C CYS A 171 16.11 -18.06 -13.58
N PRO A 172 15.32 -17.01 -13.37
CA PRO A 172 15.86 -15.73 -12.92
C PRO A 172 16.50 -15.88 -11.53
N LEU A 173 17.65 -15.23 -11.31
CA LEU A 173 18.41 -15.28 -10.04
C LEU A 173 17.69 -14.62 -8.85
N PHE A 174 16.52 -14.00 -9.09
CA PHE A 174 15.74 -13.30 -8.06
C PHE A 174 14.59 -14.16 -7.49
N VAL A 175 14.47 -15.42 -7.91
CA VAL A 175 13.61 -16.43 -7.28
C VAL A 175 14.42 -17.27 -6.32
#